data_AF-A0A817FGT7-F1
#
_entry.id   AF-A0A817FGT7-F1
#
_cell.length_a   1.000
_cell.length_b   1.000
_cell.length_c   1.000
_cell.angle_alpha   90.00
_cell.angle_beta   90.00
_cell.angle_gamma   90.00
#
_symmetry.space_group_name_H-M   'P 1'
#
loop_
_entity.id
_entity.type
_entity.pdbx_description
1 polymer ?
#
loop_
_entity_poly.entity_id
_entity_poly.type
_entity_poly.pdbx_seq_one_letter_code
_entity_poly.pdbx_strand_id
1 'polypeptide(L)'
;MTPGGRKALCTAIEVGNESVWDFVVSQNVSNNDPNELIGSLACSKNVSIIEKYLNMTRENQIFNSTANIVYDKVYGVKGYWQVPIDESSRSFTTFLTNWEGEIYKSPYGYQQVYLRNTTQNLYDKYHKEYLDANNFLQKKLWQLSTQWSCKFDNPKCINISVKAVEEWRKDFTKVPNEDIFQALVCTAIEVGNESLWDFVVSQNVSNNDPNELIGSLACSKNVSIIEKYLNMTRENQIFNSTANIVYDKVCETQIGRSAFIDFLKVEIDRIMTS
;
A
#
# COMPACT_ATOMS: atom_id res chain seq x y z
N MET A 1 -11.03 -32.68 9.10
CA MET A 1 -10.75 -33.36 7.81
C MET A 1 -9.39 -34.09 7.77
N THR A 2 -9.32 -35.26 7.10
CA THR A 2 -8.05 -35.96 6.78
C THR A 2 -7.23 -35.18 5.73
N PRO A 3 -5.90 -35.38 5.63
CA PRO A 3 -5.06 -34.71 4.63
C PRO A 3 -5.51 -34.91 3.17
N GLY A 4 -6.09 -36.07 2.85
CA GLY A 4 -6.66 -36.36 1.53
C GLY A 4 -7.94 -35.58 1.21
N GLY A 5 -8.79 -35.33 2.21
CA GLY A 5 -10.03 -34.55 2.05
C GLY A 5 -9.78 -33.06 1.76
N ARG A 6 -8.74 -32.46 2.38
CA ARG A 6 -8.36 -31.07 2.11
C ARG A 6 -7.87 -30.83 0.68
N LYS A 7 -7.17 -31.82 0.08
CA LYS A 7 -6.67 -31.71 -1.30
C LYS A 7 -7.81 -31.76 -2.33
N ALA A 8 -8.79 -32.64 -2.12
CA ALA A 8 -9.97 -32.75 -2.98
C ALA A 8 -10.87 -31.50 -2.88
N LEU A 9 -11.02 -30.94 -1.67
CA LEU A 9 -11.76 -29.69 -1.45
C LEU A 9 -11.11 -28.52 -2.19
N CYS A 10 -9.79 -28.35 -2.08
CA CYS A 10 -9.07 -27.30 -2.80
C CYS A 10 -9.20 -27.43 -4.33
N THR A 11 -9.15 -28.64 -4.88
CA THR A 11 -9.35 -28.85 -6.33
C THR A 11 -10.77 -28.52 -6.77
N ALA A 12 -11.80 -28.89 -6.00
CA ALA A 12 -13.20 -28.56 -6.31
C ALA A 12 -13.47 -27.05 -6.21
N ILE A 13 -12.78 -26.39 -5.28
CA ILE A 13 -12.85 -24.96 -5.04
C ILE A 13 -12.12 -24.14 -6.11
N GLU A 14 -10.98 -24.64 -6.58
CA GLU A 14 -10.16 -24.01 -7.63
C GLU A 14 -10.94 -23.84 -8.95
N VAL A 15 -11.88 -24.76 -9.23
CA VAL A 15 -12.74 -24.77 -10.42
C VAL A 15 -14.21 -24.42 -10.13
N GLY A 16 -14.54 -24.11 -8.87
CA GLY A 16 -15.91 -23.91 -8.40
C GLY A 16 -16.46 -22.52 -8.73
N ASN A 17 -17.76 -22.44 -9.02
CA ASN A 17 -18.48 -21.17 -9.19
C ASN A 17 -18.96 -20.60 -7.83
N GLU A 18 -19.56 -19.42 -7.83
CA GLU A 18 -20.03 -18.72 -6.62
C GLU A 18 -20.97 -19.57 -5.74
N SER A 19 -21.80 -20.43 -6.35
CA SER A 19 -22.72 -21.30 -5.60
C SER A 19 -22.01 -22.42 -4.82
N VAL A 20 -20.91 -22.97 -5.37
CA VAL A 20 -20.05 -23.92 -4.65
C VAL A 20 -19.41 -23.25 -3.44
N TRP A 21 -19.07 -21.98 -3.60
CA TRP A 21 -18.49 -21.16 -2.56
C TRP A 21 -19.46 -20.82 -1.43
N ASP A 22 -20.67 -20.37 -1.76
CA ASP A 22 -21.72 -20.08 -0.77
C ASP A 22 -22.09 -21.33 0.04
N PHE A 23 -22.05 -22.51 -0.59
CA PHE A 23 -22.20 -23.79 0.09
C PHE A 23 -21.03 -24.08 1.05
N VAL A 24 -19.79 -23.97 0.60
CA VAL A 24 -18.60 -24.21 1.45
C VAL A 24 -18.58 -23.24 2.65
N VAL A 25 -18.95 -21.98 2.44
CA VAL A 25 -18.97 -20.99 3.54
C VAL A 25 -20.09 -21.27 4.53
N SER A 26 -21.31 -21.57 4.07
CA SER A 26 -22.42 -21.89 4.98
C SER A 26 -22.16 -23.13 5.84
N GLN A 27 -21.46 -24.15 5.31
CA GLN A 27 -21.07 -25.33 6.07
C GLN A 27 -19.97 -25.03 7.12
N ASN A 28 -19.01 -24.15 6.81
CA ASN A 28 -17.93 -23.84 7.75
C ASN A 28 -18.34 -22.81 8.82
N VAL A 29 -19.21 -21.86 8.48
CA VAL A 29 -19.79 -20.90 9.45
C VAL A 29 -20.65 -21.62 10.48
N SER A 30 -21.42 -22.63 10.06
CA SER A 30 -22.24 -23.44 10.98
C SER A 30 -21.42 -24.35 11.90
N ASN A 31 -20.24 -24.80 11.45
CA ASN A 31 -19.33 -25.65 12.24
C ASN A 31 -18.38 -24.87 13.16
N ASN A 32 -18.39 -23.53 13.11
CA ASN A 32 -17.56 -22.67 13.95
C ASN A 32 -16.04 -22.97 13.84
N ASP A 33 -15.59 -23.54 12.72
CA ASP A 33 -14.17 -23.82 12.44
C ASP A 33 -13.62 -22.83 11.40
N PRO A 34 -13.05 -21.70 11.84
CA PRO A 34 -12.52 -20.69 10.94
C PRO A 34 -11.34 -21.21 10.09
N ASN A 35 -10.55 -22.17 10.59
CA ASN A 35 -9.32 -22.60 9.90
C ASN A 35 -9.58 -23.37 8.60
N GLU A 36 -10.73 -24.04 8.51
CA GLU A 36 -11.16 -24.83 7.35
C GLU A 36 -11.75 -23.93 6.24
N LEU A 37 -12.54 -22.92 6.62
CA LEU A 37 -12.99 -21.84 5.72
C LEU A 37 -11.80 -21.10 5.11
N ILE A 38 -10.80 -20.80 5.92
CA ILE A 38 -9.61 -20.08 5.51
C ILE A 38 -8.74 -20.92 4.55
N GLY A 39 -8.52 -22.20 4.87
CA GLY A 39 -7.76 -23.10 4.00
C GLY A 39 -8.43 -23.28 2.64
N SER A 40 -9.76 -23.21 2.61
CA SER A 40 -10.57 -23.22 1.41
C SER A 40 -10.38 -21.95 0.59
N LEU A 41 -10.48 -20.75 1.22
CA LEU A 41 -10.32 -19.44 0.55
C LEU A 41 -8.95 -19.30 -0.12
N ALA A 42 -7.91 -19.82 0.53
CA ALA A 42 -6.55 -19.84 -0.01
C ALA A 42 -6.38 -20.67 -1.30
N CYS A 43 -7.34 -21.55 -1.59
CA CYS A 43 -7.34 -22.40 -2.77
C CYS A 43 -8.15 -21.84 -3.95
N SER A 44 -8.90 -20.73 -3.78
CA SER A 44 -9.58 -20.10 -4.93
C SER A 44 -8.61 -19.30 -5.79
N LYS A 45 -8.80 -19.44 -7.10
CA LYS A 45 -8.22 -18.59 -8.14
C LYS A 45 -9.18 -17.50 -8.63
N ASN A 46 -10.43 -17.50 -8.13
CA ASN A 46 -11.46 -16.53 -8.51
C ASN A 46 -11.45 -15.36 -7.52
N VAL A 47 -10.97 -14.24 -7.98
CA VAL A 47 -10.72 -13.04 -7.19
C VAL A 47 -12.02 -12.39 -6.68
N SER A 48 -13.08 -12.38 -7.49
CA SER A 48 -14.39 -11.84 -7.09
C SER A 48 -14.96 -12.53 -5.85
N ILE A 49 -14.65 -13.83 -5.71
CA ILE A 49 -15.07 -14.64 -4.57
C ILE A 49 -14.26 -14.27 -3.33
N ILE A 50 -12.93 -14.09 -3.46
CA ILE A 50 -12.13 -13.59 -2.34
C ILE A 50 -12.62 -12.20 -1.92
N GLU A 51 -12.87 -11.27 -2.84
CA GLU A 51 -13.39 -9.93 -2.53
C GLU A 51 -14.74 -9.97 -1.80
N LYS A 52 -15.68 -10.81 -2.27
CA LYS A 52 -16.98 -11.02 -1.62
C LYS A 52 -16.80 -11.41 -0.16
N TYR A 53 -15.97 -12.42 0.11
CA TYR A 53 -15.80 -12.94 1.47
C TYR A 53 -14.95 -12.03 2.38
N LEU A 54 -14.01 -11.26 1.83
CA LEU A 54 -13.31 -10.21 2.56
C LEU A 54 -14.25 -9.06 2.97
N ASN A 55 -15.19 -8.69 2.10
CA ASN A 55 -16.21 -7.69 2.43
C ASN A 55 -17.17 -8.20 3.51
N MET A 56 -17.53 -9.48 3.48
CA MET A 56 -18.38 -10.08 4.54
C MET A 56 -17.70 -10.11 5.92
N THR A 57 -16.37 -10.30 5.99
CA THR A 57 -15.62 -10.14 7.25
C THR A 57 -15.65 -8.69 7.76
N ARG A 58 -15.63 -7.69 6.86
CA ARG A 58 -15.70 -6.26 7.20
C ARG A 58 -17.07 -5.85 7.74
N GLU A 59 -18.15 -6.44 7.23
CA GLU A 59 -19.54 -6.15 7.64
C GLU A 59 -19.95 -6.86 8.95
N ASN A 60 -18.99 -7.43 9.70
CA ASN A 60 -19.21 -8.25 10.90
C ASN A 60 -20.10 -9.49 10.66
N GLN A 61 -20.28 -9.92 9.41
CA GLN A 61 -21.12 -11.07 9.07
C GLN A 61 -20.39 -12.41 9.29
N ILE A 62 -19.05 -12.41 9.30
CA ILE A 62 -18.22 -13.58 9.59
C ILE A 62 -17.11 -13.18 10.58
N PHE A 63 -17.03 -13.91 11.71
CA PHE A 63 -16.03 -13.90 12.79
C PHE A 63 -14.87 -12.87 12.70
N ASN A 64 -14.87 -11.90 13.62
CA ASN A 64 -13.83 -10.86 13.77
C ASN A 64 -12.40 -11.40 14.01
N SER A 65 -12.24 -12.60 14.57
CA SER A 65 -10.93 -13.25 14.78
C SER A 65 -10.36 -13.93 13.53
N THR A 66 -11.17 -14.05 12.48
CA THR A 66 -10.90 -14.88 11.29
C THR A 66 -10.30 -14.05 10.15
N ALA A 67 -10.54 -12.74 10.13
CA ALA A 67 -10.00 -11.79 9.16
C ALA A 67 -8.47 -11.95 9.01
N ASN A 68 -7.70 -11.75 10.09
CA ASN A 68 -6.23 -11.85 10.09
C ASN A 68 -5.68 -13.19 9.56
N ILE A 69 -6.41 -14.30 9.75
CA ILE A 69 -5.97 -15.64 9.34
C ILE A 69 -6.43 -15.96 7.90
N VAL A 70 -7.59 -15.44 7.44
CA VAL A 70 -7.97 -15.39 6.02
C VAL A 70 -6.87 -14.69 5.24
N TYR A 71 -6.36 -13.57 5.75
CA TYR A 71 -5.27 -12.84 5.11
C TYR A 71 -3.94 -13.62 5.10
N ASP A 72 -3.61 -14.33 6.18
CA ASP A 72 -2.42 -15.20 6.29
C ASP A 72 -2.37 -16.34 5.27
N LYS A 73 -3.50 -17.01 5.03
CA LYS A 73 -3.52 -18.14 4.10
C LYS A 73 -3.91 -17.75 2.67
N VAL A 74 -4.76 -16.74 2.44
CA VAL A 74 -5.10 -16.32 1.06
C VAL A 74 -3.88 -15.70 0.38
N TYR A 75 -3.13 -14.85 1.09
CA TYR A 75 -2.01 -14.11 0.49
C TYR A 75 -0.62 -14.68 0.84
N GLY A 76 -0.52 -15.52 1.89
CA GLY A 76 0.71 -16.24 2.24
C GLY A 76 0.87 -17.62 1.57
N VAL A 77 -0.15 -18.14 0.88
CA VAL A 77 -0.06 -19.45 0.21
C VAL A 77 0.58 -19.33 -1.19
N LYS A 78 1.53 -20.24 -1.44
CA LYS A 78 2.35 -20.39 -2.64
C LYS A 78 1.61 -20.43 -4.00
N GLY A 79 0.28 -20.41 -4.05
CA GLY A 79 -0.54 -20.64 -5.25
C GLY A 79 -1.42 -19.48 -5.70
N TYR A 80 -1.60 -18.42 -4.91
CA TYR A 80 -2.53 -17.32 -5.23
C TYR A 80 -2.07 -16.44 -6.41
N TRP A 81 -0.79 -16.53 -6.77
CA TRP A 81 -0.14 -15.70 -7.80
C TRP A 81 -0.15 -16.33 -9.20
N GLN A 82 -0.98 -17.36 -9.42
CA GLN A 82 -1.22 -17.99 -10.73
C GLN A 82 -2.47 -17.47 -11.46
N VAL A 83 -3.16 -16.47 -10.89
CA VAL A 83 -4.36 -15.85 -11.46
C VAL A 83 -3.96 -14.73 -12.44
N PRO A 84 -4.71 -14.51 -13.54
CA PRO A 84 -4.56 -13.33 -14.38
C PRO A 84 -4.59 -12.00 -13.59
N ILE A 85 -3.85 -11.03 -14.11
CA ILE A 85 -3.27 -9.89 -13.37
C ILE A 85 -4.28 -8.75 -13.20
N ASP A 86 -5.23 -8.61 -14.12
CA ASP A 86 -6.22 -7.54 -14.10
C ASP A 86 -7.09 -7.60 -12.84
N GLU A 87 -7.52 -8.80 -12.45
CA GLU A 87 -8.33 -9.01 -11.25
C GLU A 87 -7.46 -9.09 -9.99
N SER A 88 -6.40 -9.91 -9.98
CA SER A 88 -5.58 -10.11 -8.77
C SER A 88 -4.81 -8.85 -8.33
N SER A 89 -4.35 -8.01 -9.26
CA SER A 89 -3.68 -6.74 -8.94
C SER A 89 -4.67 -5.67 -8.48
N ARG A 90 -5.87 -5.61 -9.09
CA ARG A 90 -6.92 -4.68 -8.66
C ARG A 90 -7.41 -5.03 -7.27
N SER A 91 -7.59 -6.31 -6.98
CA SER A 91 -8.04 -6.76 -5.67
C SER A 91 -6.97 -6.71 -4.61
N PHE A 92 -5.68 -6.90 -4.94
CA PHE A 92 -4.59 -6.66 -3.99
C PHE A 92 -4.38 -5.16 -3.72
N THR A 93 -4.46 -4.31 -4.75
CA THR A 93 -4.37 -2.85 -4.60
C THR A 93 -5.57 -2.32 -3.83
N THR A 94 -6.79 -2.78 -4.13
CA THR A 94 -8.04 -2.46 -3.42
C THR A 94 -8.01 -3.00 -1.99
N PHE A 95 -7.53 -4.22 -1.78
CA PHE A 95 -7.34 -4.81 -0.46
C PHE A 95 -6.38 -3.97 0.39
N LEU A 96 -5.24 -3.57 -0.16
CA LEU A 96 -4.24 -2.83 0.61
C LEU A 96 -4.63 -1.36 0.80
N THR A 97 -5.25 -0.69 -0.19
CA THR A 97 -5.85 0.65 0.01
C THR A 97 -7.02 0.63 1.00
N ASN A 98 -7.82 -0.44 1.03
CA ASN A 98 -8.84 -0.64 2.06
C ASN A 98 -8.24 -0.91 3.44
N TRP A 99 -7.10 -1.59 3.51
CA TRP A 99 -6.34 -1.82 4.74
C TRP A 99 -5.60 -0.59 5.26
N GLU A 100 -5.21 0.35 4.38
CA GLU A 100 -4.64 1.64 4.79
C GLU A 100 -5.56 2.37 5.77
N GLY A 101 -6.88 2.36 5.52
CA GLY A 101 -7.87 2.96 6.42
C GLY A 101 -7.98 2.31 7.81
N GLU A 102 -7.61 1.03 7.94
CA GLU A 102 -7.65 0.30 9.21
C GLU A 102 -6.31 0.34 9.98
N ILE A 103 -5.18 0.39 9.27
CA ILE A 103 -3.83 0.47 9.86
C ILE A 103 -3.63 1.80 10.62
N TYR A 104 -4.21 2.89 10.12
CA TYR A 104 -4.17 4.19 10.81
C TYR A 104 -4.91 4.22 12.16
N LYS A 105 -5.69 3.18 12.51
CA LYS A 105 -6.36 3.08 13.81
C LYS A 105 -5.52 2.42 14.91
N SER A 106 -4.38 1.82 14.59
CA SER A 106 -3.47 1.20 15.58
C SER A 106 -2.00 1.44 15.22
N PRO A 107 -1.37 2.51 15.75
CA PRO A 107 -0.05 2.97 15.31
C PRO A 107 1.11 1.98 15.53
N TYR A 108 0.95 0.96 16.38
CA TYR A 108 2.03 0.02 16.76
C TYR A 108 1.55 -1.43 16.97
N GLY A 109 0.59 -1.90 16.16
CA GLY A 109 0.00 -3.23 16.32
C GLY A 109 0.76 -4.37 15.66
N TYR A 110 0.50 -5.61 16.10
CA TYR A 110 0.88 -6.88 15.47
C TYR A 110 0.71 -6.86 13.93
N GLN A 111 -0.31 -6.15 13.45
CA GLN A 111 -0.63 -5.96 12.04
C GLN A 111 0.51 -5.29 11.26
N GLN A 112 1.19 -4.27 11.80
CA GLN A 112 2.30 -3.62 11.10
C GLN A 112 3.51 -4.55 10.95
N VAL A 113 3.84 -5.30 12.01
CA VAL A 113 4.91 -6.30 11.98
C VAL A 113 4.61 -7.40 10.96
N TYR A 114 3.35 -7.88 10.94
CA TYR A 114 2.89 -8.88 10.00
C TYR A 114 2.96 -8.38 8.54
N LEU A 115 2.46 -7.17 8.26
CA LEU A 115 2.48 -6.60 6.91
C LEU A 115 3.91 -6.35 6.44
N ARG A 116 4.77 -5.80 7.29
CA ARG A 116 6.20 -5.61 6.99
C ARG A 116 6.91 -6.90 6.63
N ASN A 117 6.64 -7.98 7.36
CA ASN A 117 7.23 -9.30 7.08
C ASN A 117 6.71 -9.89 5.76
N THR A 118 5.41 -9.80 5.54
CA THR A 118 4.78 -10.30 4.31
C THR A 118 5.29 -9.56 3.08
N THR A 119 5.32 -8.22 3.11
CA THR A 119 5.80 -7.42 1.98
C THR A 119 7.30 -7.59 1.75
N GLN A 120 8.10 -7.76 2.81
CA GLN A 120 9.52 -8.11 2.69
C GLN A 120 9.72 -9.42 1.92
N ASN A 121 8.96 -10.46 2.25
CA ASN A 121 9.07 -11.76 1.58
C ASN A 121 8.71 -11.67 0.10
N LEU A 122 7.68 -10.89 -0.24
CA LEU A 122 7.29 -10.63 -1.63
C LEU A 122 8.38 -9.86 -2.37
N TYR A 123 8.93 -8.82 -1.76
CA TYR A 123 10.04 -8.05 -2.31
C TYR A 123 11.25 -8.94 -2.60
N ASP A 124 11.69 -9.75 -1.63
CA ASP A 124 12.87 -10.62 -1.79
C ASP A 124 12.68 -11.69 -2.88
N LYS A 125 11.44 -12.11 -3.12
CA LYS A 125 11.09 -13.03 -4.20
C LYS A 125 11.12 -12.31 -5.55
N TYR A 126 10.32 -11.25 -5.72
CA TYR A 126 10.13 -10.61 -7.02
C TYR A 126 11.29 -9.72 -7.44
N HIS A 127 12.10 -9.23 -6.51
CA HIS A 127 13.33 -8.51 -6.84
C HIS A 127 14.33 -9.39 -7.59
N LYS A 128 14.46 -10.66 -7.21
CA LYS A 128 15.30 -11.62 -7.94
C LYS A 128 14.74 -11.91 -9.33
N GLU A 129 13.42 -12.08 -9.42
CA GLU A 129 12.74 -12.34 -10.70
C GLU A 129 12.80 -11.12 -11.65
N TYR A 130 12.75 -9.89 -11.13
CA TYR A 130 12.82 -8.65 -11.91
C TYR A 130 14.13 -8.52 -12.70
N LEU A 131 15.26 -8.88 -12.10
CA LEU A 131 16.57 -8.79 -12.77
C LEU A 131 16.63 -9.66 -14.04
N ASP A 132 15.81 -10.70 -14.11
CA ASP A 132 15.72 -11.65 -15.23
C ASP A 132 14.39 -11.54 -16.01
N ALA A 133 13.54 -10.55 -15.70
CA ALA A 133 12.15 -10.51 -16.15
C ALA A 133 11.96 -9.92 -17.55
N ASN A 134 11.46 -10.75 -18.47
CA ASN A 134 11.05 -10.34 -19.82
C ASN A 134 9.54 -10.06 -19.97
N ASN A 135 8.72 -10.34 -18.94
CA ASN A 135 7.26 -10.18 -19.02
C ASN A 135 6.73 -9.07 -18.09
N PHE A 136 5.63 -8.44 -18.53
CA PHE A 136 4.97 -7.34 -17.83
C PHE A 136 4.54 -7.70 -16.40
N LEU A 137 4.12 -8.96 -16.18
CA LEU A 137 3.63 -9.45 -14.90
C LEU A 137 4.70 -9.35 -13.81
N GLN A 138 5.88 -9.90 -14.07
CA GLN A 138 6.97 -9.90 -13.09
C GLN A 138 7.41 -8.48 -12.74
N LYS A 139 7.44 -7.58 -13.73
CA LYS A 139 7.70 -6.15 -13.49
C LYS A 139 6.64 -5.54 -12.57
N LYS A 140 5.35 -5.78 -12.85
CA LYS A 140 4.25 -5.24 -12.01
C LYS A 140 4.25 -5.78 -10.58
N LEU A 141 4.56 -7.06 -10.39
CA LEU A 141 4.67 -7.68 -9.06
C LEU A 141 5.85 -7.13 -8.26
N TRP A 142 6.98 -6.92 -8.93
CA TRP A 142 8.14 -6.27 -8.32
C TRP A 142 7.81 -4.81 -7.92
N GLN A 143 7.16 -4.05 -8.79
CA GLN A 143 6.75 -2.67 -8.49
C GLN A 143 5.87 -2.61 -7.24
N LEU A 144 4.77 -3.38 -7.22
CA LEU A 144 3.83 -3.41 -6.10
C LEU A 144 4.51 -3.87 -4.81
N SER A 145 5.23 -4.99 -4.85
CA SER A 145 5.91 -5.51 -3.65
C SER A 145 6.95 -4.52 -3.10
N THR A 146 7.62 -3.76 -3.97
CA THR A 146 8.54 -2.69 -3.57
C THR A 146 7.79 -1.54 -2.91
N GLN A 147 6.79 -0.97 -3.57
CA GLN A 147 5.97 0.14 -3.04
C GLN A 147 5.42 -0.17 -1.63
N TRP A 148 4.89 -1.38 -1.43
CA TRP A 148 4.38 -1.80 -0.13
C TRP A 148 5.45 -2.05 0.91
N SER A 149 6.60 -2.59 0.51
CA SER A 149 7.74 -2.72 1.43
C SER A 149 8.17 -1.36 1.93
N CYS A 150 8.25 -0.37 1.06
CA CYS A 150 8.57 1.01 1.41
C CYS A 150 7.58 1.60 2.42
N LYS A 151 6.27 1.43 2.16
CA LYS A 151 5.20 1.92 3.03
C LYS A 151 5.19 1.32 4.45
N PHE A 152 5.70 0.10 4.62
CA PHE A 152 5.78 -0.57 5.93
C PHE A 152 7.16 -0.52 6.56
N ASP A 153 7.90 0.58 6.35
CA ASP A 153 9.20 0.86 6.95
C ASP A 153 10.21 -0.30 6.77
N ASN A 154 10.20 -0.92 5.58
CA ASN A 154 11.13 -1.99 5.30
C ASN A 154 12.57 -1.46 5.19
N PRO A 155 13.55 -1.98 5.97
CA PRO A 155 14.90 -1.43 5.97
C PRO A 155 15.61 -1.51 4.60
N LYS A 156 15.33 -2.55 3.81
CA LYS A 156 15.91 -2.70 2.47
C LYS A 156 15.34 -1.65 1.52
N CYS A 157 14.03 -1.41 1.54
CA CYS A 157 13.47 -0.32 0.74
C CYS A 157 14.05 1.02 1.19
N ILE A 158 14.03 1.34 2.49
CA ILE A 158 14.56 2.61 3.00
C ILE A 158 15.99 2.86 2.50
N ASN A 159 16.87 1.85 2.58
CA ASN A 159 18.24 1.99 2.11
C ASN A 159 18.32 2.26 0.60
N ILE A 160 17.53 1.57 -0.22
CA ILE A 160 17.50 1.77 -1.67
C ILE A 160 16.92 3.14 -2.03
N SER A 161 15.85 3.56 -1.36
CA SER A 161 15.22 4.88 -1.53
C SER A 161 16.19 6.01 -1.24
N VAL A 162 16.85 5.98 -0.07
CA VAL A 162 17.84 6.97 0.32
C VAL A 162 19.00 6.98 -0.68
N LYS A 163 19.52 5.81 -1.05
CA LYS A 163 20.61 5.71 -2.02
C LYS A 163 20.21 6.29 -3.39
N ALA A 164 19.03 5.96 -3.89
CA ALA A 164 18.55 6.42 -5.19
C ALA A 164 18.40 7.95 -5.23
N VAL A 165 17.81 8.55 -4.20
CA VAL A 165 17.64 10.01 -4.13
C VAL A 165 18.97 10.73 -3.91
N GLU A 166 19.90 10.15 -3.14
CA GLU A 166 21.25 10.71 -2.98
C GLU A 166 22.10 10.61 -4.26
N GLU A 167 21.93 9.55 -5.05
CA GLU A 167 22.56 9.45 -6.37
C GLU A 167 21.98 10.48 -7.34
N TRP A 168 20.65 10.64 -7.34
CA TRP A 168 19.95 11.66 -8.13
C TRP A 168 20.39 13.08 -7.76
N ARG A 169 20.61 13.34 -6.47
CA ARG A 169 21.09 14.61 -5.96
C ARG A 169 22.51 14.95 -6.42
N LYS A 170 23.36 13.94 -6.59
CA LYS A 170 24.74 14.09 -7.07
C LYS A 170 24.82 14.23 -8.60
N ASP A 171 23.91 13.58 -9.30
CA ASP A 171 23.85 13.51 -10.74
C ASP A 171 22.39 13.53 -11.19
N PHE A 172 21.95 14.66 -11.74
CA PHE A 172 20.56 14.86 -12.16
C PHE A 172 20.10 13.90 -13.27
N THR A 173 21.03 13.18 -13.92
CA THR A 173 20.68 12.14 -14.90
C THR A 173 20.31 10.79 -14.24
N LYS A 174 20.64 10.61 -12.96
CA LYS A 174 20.35 9.38 -12.19
C LYS A 174 19.02 9.49 -11.45
N VAL A 175 17.96 9.78 -12.20
CA VAL A 175 16.59 9.84 -11.65
C VAL A 175 16.23 8.46 -11.05
N PRO A 176 15.55 8.42 -9.87
CA PRO A 176 15.02 7.17 -9.33
C PRO A 176 14.15 6.42 -10.33
N ASN A 177 14.05 5.11 -10.18
CA ASN A 177 13.29 4.25 -11.10
C ASN A 177 11.84 4.74 -11.23
N GLU A 178 11.44 5.13 -12.44
CA GLU A 178 10.14 5.74 -12.77
C GLU A 178 8.95 4.88 -12.31
N ASP A 179 9.04 3.56 -12.42
CA ASP A 179 7.94 2.66 -12.08
C ASP A 179 7.58 2.63 -10.57
N ILE A 180 8.53 3.04 -9.72
CA ILE A 180 8.39 3.08 -8.26
C ILE A 180 8.85 4.43 -7.70
N PHE A 181 8.89 5.46 -8.54
CA PHE A 181 9.50 6.75 -8.23
C PHE A 181 8.89 7.37 -6.98
N GLN A 182 7.56 7.49 -6.95
CA GLN A 182 6.84 8.05 -5.81
C GLN A 182 7.18 7.31 -4.50
N ALA A 183 7.27 5.98 -4.51
CA ALA A 183 7.61 5.21 -3.32
C ALA A 183 9.05 5.45 -2.87
N LEU A 184 10.01 5.52 -3.80
CA LEU A 184 11.41 5.79 -3.47
C LEU A 184 11.58 7.21 -2.91
N VAL A 185 10.99 8.22 -3.54
CA VAL A 185 11.13 9.61 -3.12
C VAL A 185 10.39 9.87 -1.81
N CYS A 186 9.15 9.39 -1.67
CA CYS A 186 8.37 9.48 -0.43
C CYS A 186 9.14 8.88 0.76
N THR A 187 9.67 7.66 0.62
CA THR A 187 10.42 7.00 1.70
C THR A 187 11.74 7.72 2.00
N ALA A 188 12.44 8.26 1.01
CA ALA A 188 13.65 9.05 1.25
C ALA A 188 13.34 10.35 2.00
N ILE A 189 12.22 11.00 1.69
CA ILE A 189 11.73 12.20 2.40
C ILE A 189 11.31 11.88 3.82
N GLU A 190 10.62 10.75 4.02
CA GLU A 190 10.13 10.29 5.32
C GLU A 190 11.24 10.15 6.36
N VAL A 191 12.42 9.64 5.95
CA VAL A 191 13.61 9.47 6.80
C VAL A 191 14.65 10.57 6.62
N GLY A 192 14.44 11.47 5.67
CA GLY A 192 15.38 12.50 5.24
C GLY A 192 15.37 13.74 6.12
N ASN A 193 16.28 14.66 5.82
CA ASN A 193 16.33 15.99 6.44
C ASN A 193 15.79 17.06 5.50
N GLU A 194 15.67 18.29 6.01
CA GLU A 194 15.17 19.43 5.23
C GLU A 194 16.00 19.67 3.95
N SER A 195 17.31 19.42 4.00
CA SER A 195 18.18 19.62 2.83
C SER A 195 17.86 18.66 1.67
N LEU A 196 17.50 17.41 1.97
CA LEU A 196 17.01 16.45 0.97
C LEU A 196 15.63 16.87 0.46
N TRP A 197 14.75 17.33 1.35
CA TRP A 197 13.41 17.80 0.97
C TRP A 197 13.47 19.02 0.04
N ASP A 198 14.30 20.01 0.35
CA ASP A 198 14.50 21.22 -0.48
C ASP A 198 15.06 20.87 -1.87
N PHE A 199 15.96 19.87 -1.94
CA PHE A 199 16.41 19.34 -3.21
C PHE A 199 15.24 18.78 -4.03
N VAL A 200 14.39 17.93 -3.44
CA VAL A 200 13.23 17.37 -4.17
C VAL A 200 12.26 18.46 -4.63
N VAL A 201 12.01 19.49 -3.80
CA VAL A 201 11.21 20.67 -4.18
C VAL A 201 11.81 21.36 -5.40
N SER A 202 13.13 21.51 -5.47
CA SER A 202 13.78 22.18 -6.61
C SER A 202 13.66 21.39 -7.92
N GLN A 203 13.44 20.07 -7.85
CA GLN A 203 13.24 19.23 -9.04
C GLN A 203 11.81 19.31 -9.61
N ASN A 204 10.87 19.94 -8.89
CA ASN A 204 9.49 20.11 -9.36
C ASN A 204 9.39 21.02 -10.61
N VAL A 205 10.46 21.73 -10.95
CA VAL A 205 10.57 22.59 -12.14
C VAL A 205 11.11 21.82 -13.38
N SER A 206 11.69 20.63 -13.19
CA SER A 206 12.46 19.92 -14.23
C SER A 206 11.96 18.51 -14.58
N ASN A 207 11.00 17.96 -13.84
CA ASN A 207 10.56 16.56 -14.00
C ASN A 207 9.29 16.38 -14.86
N ASN A 208 9.19 15.21 -15.49
CA ASN A 208 8.13 14.86 -16.44
C ASN A 208 6.77 14.51 -15.79
N ASP A 209 6.74 14.18 -14.48
CA ASP A 209 5.49 14.00 -13.72
C ASP A 209 5.52 14.80 -12.40
N PRO A 210 5.00 16.04 -12.39
CA PRO A 210 4.99 16.88 -11.19
C PRO A 210 4.09 16.34 -10.07
N ASN A 211 3.09 15.50 -10.39
CA ASN A 211 2.15 15.03 -9.37
C ASN A 211 2.77 14.00 -8.43
N GLU A 212 3.65 13.13 -8.93
CA GLU A 212 4.34 12.14 -8.10
C GLU A 212 5.30 12.79 -7.10
N LEU A 213 5.99 13.85 -7.53
CA LEU A 213 6.85 14.66 -6.67
C LEU A 213 6.06 15.40 -5.60
N ILE A 214 5.00 16.10 -6.00
CA ILE A 214 4.08 16.80 -5.09
C ILE A 214 3.55 15.82 -4.04
N GLY A 215 3.07 14.64 -4.47
CA GLY A 215 2.61 13.63 -3.52
C GLY A 215 3.69 13.13 -2.57
N SER A 216 4.94 13.00 -3.04
CA SER A 216 6.05 12.51 -2.21
C SER A 216 6.51 13.50 -1.14
N LEU A 217 6.40 14.81 -1.40
CA LEU A 217 6.79 15.88 -0.46
C LEU A 217 5.99 15.86 0.84
N ALA A 218 4.76 15.32 0.81
CA ALA A 218 3.90 15.16 1.98
C ALA A 218 4.33 14.06 2.95
N CYS A 219 5.27 13.17 2.56
CA CYS A 219 5.66 12.01 3.36
C CYS A 219 6.60 12.34 4.54
N SER A 220 7.01 13.59 4.71
CA SER A 220 7.93 13.98 5.77
C SER A 220 7.34 13.72 7.16
N LYS A 221 8.14 13.11 8.06
CA LYS A 221 7.80 12.97 9.48
C LYS A 221 8.09 14.24 10.31
N ASN A 222 8.70 15.26 9.69
CA ASN A 222 9.02 16.52 10.36
C ASN A 222 7.86 17.53 10.21
N VAL A 223 7.23 17.89 11.33
CA VAL A 223 6.09 18.83 11.39
C VAL A 223 6.42 20.15 10.71
N SER A 224 7.59 20.74 10.97
CA SER A 224 7.97 22.04 10.40
C SER A 224 8.12 21.98 8.88
N ILE A 225 8.52 20.83 8.32
CA ILE A 225 8.55 20.62 6.87
C ILE A 225 7.12 20.56 6.31
N ILE A 226 6.20 19.87 6.99
CA ILE A 226 4.80 19.80 6.56
C ILE A 226 4.12 21.17 6.63
N GLU A 227 4.37 21.96 7.68
CA GLU A 227 3.88 23.34 7.80
C GLU A 227 4.46 24.23 6.69
N LYS A 228 5.78 24.15 6.43
CA LYS A 228 6.43 24.82 5.30
C LYS A 228 5.75 24.44 3.99
N TYR A 229 5.46 23.16 3.80
CA TYR A 229 4.85 22.65 2.58
C TYR A 229 3.42 23.16 2.36
N LEU A 230 2.60 23.18 3.42
CA LEU A 230 1.26 23.77 3.38
C LEU A 230 1.32 25.27 3.10
N ASN A 231 2.27 26.00 3.68
CA ASN A 231 2.43 27.43 3.40
C ASN A 231 2.79 27.72 1.93
N MET A 232 3.53 26.83 1.27
CA MET A 232 3.86 26.97 -0.16
C MET A 232 2.63 26.95 -1.05
N THR A 233 1.51 26.32 -0.67
CA THR A 233 0.26 26.37 -1.47
C THR A 233 -0.35 27.76 -1.51
N ARG A 234 0.06 28.67 -0.64
CA ARG A 234 -0.35 30.09 -0.64
C ARG A 234 0.64 30.98 -1.36
N GLU A 235 1.92 30.70 -1.18
CA GLU A 235 3.01 31.61 -1.58
C GLU A 235 3.56 31.32 -2.97
N ASN A 236 3.40 30.08 -3.46
CA ASN A 236 3.98 29.63 -4.72
C ASN A 236 2.88 29.18 -5.69
N GLN A 237 2.89 29.75 -6.91
CA GLN A 237 1.86 29.51 -7.93
C GLN A 237 1.74 28.03 -8.34
N ILE A 238 2.85 27.29 -8.40
CA ILE A 238 2.84 25.86 -8.78
C ILE A 238 2.11 25.05 -7.72
N PHE A 239 2.48 25.21 -6.46
CA PHE A 239 1.85 24.51 -5.34
C PHE A 239 0.42 24.98 -5.08
N ASN A 240 0.12 26.25 -5.37
CA ASN A 240 -1.25 26.77 -5.32
C ASN A 240 -2.15 26.06 -6.34
N SER A 241 -1.68 25.91 -7.58
CA SER A 241 -2.44 25.25 -8.64
C SER A 241 -2.68 23.75 -8.40
N THR A 242 -1.92 23.15 -7.48
CA THR A 242 -1.96 21.72 -7.12
C THR A 242 -2.33 21.49 -5.66
N ALA A 243 -2.90 22.51 -5.00
CA ALA A 243 -3.15 22.51 -3.57
C ALA A 243 -4.04 21.34 -3.10
N ASN A 244 -5.00 20.90 -3.94
CA ASN A 244 -5.85 19.74 -3.63
C ASN A 244 -5.02 18.45 -3.45
N ILE A 245 -4.02 18.23 -4.32
CA ILE A 245 -3.13 17.06 -4.22
C ILE A 245 -2.29 17.15 -2.95
N VAL A 246 -1.77 18.34 -2.64
CA VAL A 246 -1.01 18.60 -1.41
C VAL A 246 -1.86 18.26 -0.18
N TYR A 247 -3.08 18.78 -0.11
CA TYR A 247 -3.97 18.59 1.04
C TYR A 247 -4.36 17.12 1.22
N ASP A 248 -4.75 16.45 0.13
CA ASP A 248 -5.10 15.02 0.15
C ASP A 248 -3.94 14.20 0.70
N LYS A 249 -2.72 14.44 0.20
CA LYS A 249 -1.52 13.68 0.57
C LYS A 249 -1.05 13.97 1.99
N VAL A 250 -1.08 15.23 2.43
CA VAL A 250 -0.78 15.60 3.82
C VAL A 250 -1.77 14.92 4.78
N CYS A 251 -3.05 14.82 4.41
CA CYS A 251 -4.09 14.19 5.23
C CYS A 251 -4.00 12.66 5.33
N GLU A 252 -3.14 12.00 4.53
CA GLU A 252 -2.94 10.56 4.65
C GLU A 252 -2.31 10.20 6.00
N THR A 253 -1.43 11.05 6.55
CA THR A 253 -0.71 10.77 7.80
C THR A 253 -1.36 11.43 9.03
N GLN A 254 -1.13 10.88 10.23
CA GLN A 254 -1.64 11.48 11.47
C GLN A 254 -1.02 12.86 11.75
N ILE A 255 0.29 12.99 11.52
CA ILE A 255 1.02 14.26 11.71
C ILE A 255 0.49 15.31 10.73
N GLY A 256 0.35 14.94 9.46
CA GLY A 256 -0.15 15.85 8.44
C GLY A 256 -1.61 16.25 8.65
N ARG A 257 -2.50 15.35 9.10
CA ARG A 257 -3.87 15.73 9.51
C ARG A 257 -3.87 16.80 10.59
N SER A 258 -3.02 16.66 11.62
CA SER A 258 -2.91 17.66 12.68
C SER A 258 -2.44 19.01 12.14
N ALA A 259 -1.35 19.02 11.37
CA ALA A 259 -0.80 20.24 10.77
C ALA A 259 -1.79 20.92 9.82
N PHE A 260 -2.55 20.13 9.04
CA PHE A 260 -3.56 20.65 8.12
C PHE A 260 -4.74 21.30 8.85
N ILE A 261 -5.21 20.72 9.96
CA ILE A 261 -6.25 21.34 10.78
C ILE A 261 -5.79 22.71 11.31
N ASP A 262 -4.55 22.80 11.78
CA ASP A 262 -4.01 24.07 12.28
C ASP A 262 -3.83 25.10 11.16
N PHE A 263 -3.37 24.67 9.98
CA PHE A 263 -3.35 25.49 8.77
C PHE A 263 -4.75 26.03 8.40
N LEU A 264 -5.78 25.17 8.41
CA LEU A 264 -7.15 25.58 8.10
C LEU A 264 -7.71 26.62 9.08
N LYS A 265 -7.41 26.50 10.38
CA LYS A 265 -7.84 27.50 11.38
C LYS A 265 -7.30 28.88 11.02
N VAL A 266 -6.01 28.96 10.68
CA VAL A 266 -5.36 30.21 10.27
C VAL A 266 -6.01 30.77 9.01
N GLU A 267 -6.30 29.94 8.01
CA GLU A 267 -6.93 30.42 6.76
C GLU A 267 -8.38 30.89 6.97
N ILE A 268 -9.15 30.20 7.82
CA ILE A 268 -10.50 30.63 8.19
C ILE A 268 -10.45 31.99 8.91
N ASP A 269 -9.55 32.17 9.87
CA ASP A 269 -9.41 33.43 10.61
C ASP A 269 -9.07 34.59 9.66
N ARG A 270 -8.24 34.34 8.64
CA ARG A 270 -7.90 35.35 7.62
C ARG A 270 -9.11 35.74 6.76
N ILE A 271 -9.91 34.77 6.33
CA ILE A 271 -11.12 35.03 5.53
C ILE A 271 -12.17 35.76 6.36
N MET A 272 -12.29 35.45 7.65
CA MET A 272 -13.26 36.09 8.55
C MET A 272 -12.85 37.51 8.97
N THR A 273 -11.59 37.88 8.79
CA THR A 273 -11.05 39.21 9.13
C THR A 273 -10.81 40.12 7.93
N SER A 274 -10.99 39.61 6.69
CA SER A 274 -10.95 40.35 5.43
C SER A 274 -12.32 40.83 4.99
#